data_AF-A0A5N6JSK2-F1
#
_entry.id   AF-A0A5N6JSK2-F1
#
_cell.length_a   1.000
_cell.length_b   1.000
_cell.length_c   1.000
_cell.angle_alpha   90.00
_cell.angle_beta   90.00
_cell.angle_gamma   90.00
#
_symmetry.space_group_name_H-M   'P 1'
#
loop_
_entity.id
_entity.type
_entity.pdbx_description
1 polymer ?
#
loop_
_entity_poly.entity_id
_entity_poly.type
_entity_poly.pdbx_seq_one_letter_code
_entity_poly.pdbx_strand_id
1 'polypeptide(L)'
;MSSNNSPAIPNGLGAEQIAIYQEVIRTVKARPKGFEIPHVVVITDIGKDYDDLTAMIILKELHRLGAIKLEGFIANLAPANKRAHFARKALDMLGLEDIPVGQGTRGEPPIPKENEDMYKPPAAYEFPKEIMGEEPYPAQTSGLDLLQELGANAVKGQYKLTFLLISSLQDITEFKRNLQPDPNSQLQPLKQITSRVILQGAYHLEYDLIAPSTCDTKHPLCPAALKPEHVANNDWNWHDAEEFHAFLDQQNIPSVVYTRNAAFETPLTYTIFKKMAATGQGLGVALYDIEKPQNLAFYAGACSTPPAHPGRDQEWFLTNRSTFYENHPLNTPPGALPDPNTEAILDYCKVVVYDALAALGTSGDDILDALDVLKKPRYDEELVHNELHRVVGIDSVLCRKGADEGNPSVNGQSSTSSASTNPRKMKHVIESLLMGALLDSGGKMIEN
;
A
#
# COMPACT_ATOMS: atom_id res chain seq x y z
N MET A 1 -16.87 24.38 2.69
CA MET A 1 -18.09 24.59 1.88
C MET A 1 -18.60 23.23 1.47
N SER A 2 -19.60 22.70 2.17
CA SER A 2 -20.19 21.38 1.93
C SER A 2 -21.42 21.52 1.03
N SER A 3 -21.26 21.34 -0.28
CA SER A 3 -22.43 21.03 -1.10
C SER A 3 -22.89 19.63 -0.69
N ASN A 4 -24.09 19.55 -0.11
CA ASN A 4 -24.78 18.33 0.36
C ASN A 4 -25.10 17.29 -0.74
N ASN A 5 -24.41 17.32 -1.87
CA ASN A 5 -24.60 16.33 -2.92
C ASN A 5 -23.83 15.08 -2.52
N SER A 6 -24.57 14.04 -2.15
CA SER A 6 -23.99 12.71 -2.02
C SER A 6 -23.25 12.39 -3.33
N PRO A 7 -22.03 11.85 -3.26
CA PRO A 7 -21.27 11.52 -4.47
C PRO A 7 -22.08 10.54 -5.30
N ALA A 8 -22.20 10.81 -6.60
CA ALA A 8 -22.89 9.93 -7.53
C ALA A 8 -22.05 8.65 -7.75
N ILE A 9 -22.73 7.52 -7.92
CA ILE A 9 -22.09 6.27 -8.33
C ILE A 9 -21.72 6.41 -9.81
N PRO A 10 -20.47 6.13 -10.21
CA PRO A 10 -20.05 6.25 -11.60
C PRO A 10 -20.88 5.37 -12.54
N ASN A 11 -21.23 5.90 -13.71
CA ASN A 11 -21.92 5.13 -14.75
C ASN A 11 -20.97 4.08 -15.35
N GLY A 12 -21.51 2.93 -15.77
CA GLY A 12 -20.74 1.85 -16.40
C GLY A 12 -20.25 0.76 -15.44
N LEU A 13 -20.49 0.92 -14.13
CA LEU A 13 -20.24 -0.12 -13.14
C LEU A 13 -21.28 -1.25 -13.22
N GLY A 14 -20.83 -2.49 -12.96
CA GLY A 14 -21.71 -3.65 -12.81
C GLY A 14 -22.47 -3.66 -11.48
N ALA A 15 -23.48 -4.51 -11.35
CA ALA A 15 -24.35 -4.57 -10.16
C ALA A 15 -23.58 -4.84 -8.84
N GLU A 16 -22.60 -5.74 -8.86
CA GLU A 16 -21.77 -6.02 -7.66
C GLU A 16 -20.92 -4.82 -7.26
N GLN A 17 -20.36 -4.10 -8.24
CA GLN A 17 -19.56 -2.90 -8.00
C GLN A 17 -20.44 -1.77 -7.45
N ILE A 18 -21.64 -1.59 -8.03
CA ILE A 18 -22.64 -0.63 -7.53
C ILE A 18 -23.00 -0.92 -6.07
N ALA A 19 -23.17 -2.18 -5.68
CA ALA A 19 -23.49 -2.56 -4.30
C ALA A 19 -22.37 -2.16 -3.32
N ILE A 20 -21.10 -2.30 -3.72
CA ILE A 20 -19.94 -1.84 -2.92
C ILE A 20 -19.99 -0.32 -2.71
N TYR A 21 -20.27 0.45 -3.76
CA TYR A 21 -20.41 1.91 -3.66
C TYR A 21 -21.56 2.33 -2.76
N GLN A 22 -22.72 1.67 -2.91
CA GLN A 22 -23.88 1.92 -2.06
C GLN A 22 -23.55 1.70 -0.59
N GLU A 23 -22.77 0.65 -0.29
CA GLU A 23 -22.35 0.34 1.07
C GLU A 23 -21.40 1.40 1.65
N VAL A 24 -20.38 1.83 0.89
CA VAL A 24 -19.49 2.93 1.32
C VAL A 24 -20.29 4.21 1.57
N ILE A 25 -21.15 4.61 0.63
CA ILE A 25 -21.97 5.82 0.75
C ILE A 25 -22.92 5.72 1.95
N ARG A 26 -23.53 4.55 2.17
CA ARG A 26 -24.42 4.29 3.32
C ARG A 26 -23.65 4.44 4.63
N THR A 27 -22.46 3.86 4.74
CA THR A 27 -21.62 3.93 5.93
C THR A 27 -21.15 5.37 6.20
N VAL A 28 -20.67 6.09 5.18
CA VAL A 28 -20.28 7.51 5.32
C VAL A 28 -21.45 8.37 5.79
N LYS A 29 -22.67 8.15 5.25
CA LYS A 29 -23.88 8.86 5.69
C LYS A 29 -24.33 8.51 7.11
N ALA A 30 -24.03 7.29 7.56
CA ALA A 30 -24.37 6.82 8.90
C ALA A 30 -23.39 7.32 9.97
N ARG A 31 -22.26 7.92 9.59
CA ARG A 31 -21.31 8.51 10.53
C ARG A 31 -22.01 9.58 11.39
N PRO A 32 -21.84 9.55 12.73
CA PRO A 32 -22.47 10.50 13.62
C PRO A 32 -21.98 11.93 13.35
N LYS A 33 -22.78 12.92 13.74
CA LYS A 33 -22.36 14.32 13.67
C LYS A 33 -21.08 14.52 14.50
N GLY A 34 -20.04 15.07 13.87
CA GLY A 34 -18.73 15.27 14.50
C GLY A 34 -17.78 14.08 14.40
N PHE A 35 -18.12 13.04 13.61
CA PHE A 35 -17.16 12.02 13.22
C PHE A 35 -15.95 12.67 12.53
N GLU A 36 -14.75 12.41 13.06
CA GLU A 36 -13.49 12.87 12.48
C GLU A 36 -13.13 11.96 11.30
N ILE A 37 -13.30 12.49 10.08
CA ILE A 37 -12.91 11.78 8.86
C ILE A 37 -11.38 11.64 8.86
N PRO A 38 -10.80 10.48 8.49
CA PRO A 38 -9.35 10.35 8.39
C PRO A 38 -8.75 11.39 7.42
N HIS A 39 -7.82 12.21 7.91
CA HIS A 39 -7.08 13.19 7.12
C HIS A 39 -5.74 12.58 6.68
N VAL A 40 -5.64 12.13 5.44
CA VAL A 40 -4.58 11.24 4.97
C VAL A 40 -3.45 12.01 4.29
N VAL A 41 -2.23 11.80 4.78
CA VAL A 41 -0.97 12.19 4.12
C VAL A 41 -0.27 10.93 3.65
N VAL A 42 0.17 10.93 2.38
CA VAL A 42 0.77 9.74 1.76
C VAL A 42 2.26 9.96 1.53
N ILE A 43 3.08 8.97 1.88
CA ILE A 43 4.49 8.90 1.49
C ILE A 43 4.67 7.67 0.60
N THR A 44 5.17 7.88 -0.63
CA THR A 44 5.10 6.94 -1.76
C THR A 44 6.37 6.97 -2.61
N ASP A 45 6.72 5.84 -3.24
CA ASP A 45 7.75 5.71 -4.26
C ASP A 45 7.13 5.42 -5.64
N ILE A 46 6.09 6.18 -5.98
CA ILE A 46 5.40 6.11 -7.28
C ILE A 46 6.35 6.19 -8.47
N GLY A 47 6.07 5.37 -9.49
CA GLY A 47 6.89 5.26 -10.71
C GLY A 47 8.03 4.25 -10.59
N LYS A 48 8.00 3.38 -9.57
CA LYS A 48 8.86 2.21 -9.47
C LYS A 48 8.19 0.98 -10.11
N ASP A 49 6.95 0.73 -9.73
CA ASP A 49 6.06 -0.26 -10.31
C ASP A 49 4.62 0.32 -10.42
N TYR A 50 3.63 -0.53 -10.71
CA TYR A 50 2.22 -0.14 -10.85
C TYR A 50 1.47 0.03 -9.50
N ASP A 51 2.07 -0.30 -8.36
CA ASP A 51 1.36 -0.41 -7.07
C ASP A 51 0.96 0.94 -6.50
N ASP A 52 1.89 1.89 -6.39
CA ASP A 52 1.59 3.22 -5.84
C ASP A 52 0.55 3.99 -6.68
N LEU A 53 0.62 3.86 -8.02
CA LEU A 53 -0.37 4.49 -8.89
C LEU A 53 -1.75 3.86 -8.68
N THR A 54 -1.82 2.54 -8.49
CA THR A 54 -3.05 1.84 -8.13
C THR A 54 -3.58 2.34 -6.78
N ALA A 55 -2.72 2.48 -5.77
CA ALA A 55 -3.07 3.03 -4.46
C ALA A 55 -3.61 4.47 -4.56
N MET A 56 -2.97 5.33 -5.38
CA MET A 56 -3.41 6.70 -5.62
C MET A 56 -4.83 6.77 -6.21
N ILE A 57 -5.17 5.88 -7.15
CA ILE A 57 -6.51 5.82 -7.75
C ILE A 57 -7.56 5.41 -6.69
N ILE A 58 -7.24 4.45 -5.83
CA ILE A 58 -8.10 4.07 -4.69
C ILE A 58 -8.33 5.25 -3.75
N LEU A 59 -7.25 5.96 -3.39
CA LEU A 59 -7.31 7.10 -2.48
C LEU A 59 -8.15 8.24 -3.04
N LYS A 60 -8.02 8.55 -4.35
CA LYS A 60 -8.91 9.51 -5.02
C LYS A 60 -10.37 9.15 -4.81
N GLU A 61 -10.70 7.88 -4.96
CA GLU A 61 -12.09 7.45 -4.90
C GLU A 61 -12.64 7.47 -3.49
N LEU A 62 -11.84 7.05 -2.50
CA LEU A 62 -12.18 7.19 -1.09
C LEU A 62 -12.36 8.67 -0.69
N HIS A 63 -11.52 9.56 -1.23
CA HIS A 63 -11.64 10.99 -1.02
C HIS A 63 -12.96 11.55 -1.58
N ARG A 64 -13.27 11.23 -2.83
CA ARG A 64 -14.53 11.63 -3.50
C ARG A 64 -15.76 11.12 -2.76
N LEU A 65 -15.68 9.91 -2.21
CA LEU A 65 -16.75 9.28 -1.44
C LEU A 65 -16.93 9.86 -0.03
N GLY A 66 -16.03 10.75 0.42
CA GLY A 66 -16.03 11.29 1.79
C GLY A 66 -15.61 10.27 2.85
N ALA A 67 -15.01 9.16 2.43
CA ALA A 67 -14.46 8.15 3.33
C ALA A 67 -13.20 8.68 4.04
N ILE A 68 -12.38 9.46 3.31
CA ILE A 68 -11.16 10.13 3.78
C ILE A 68 -11.10 11.58 3.27
N LYS A 69 -10.22 12.38 3.84
CA LYS A 69 -9.77 13.65 3.27
C LYS A 69 -8.29 13.54 2.91
N LEU A 70 -7.92 13.66 1.63
CA LEU A 70 -6.51 13.73 1.25
C LEU A 70 -5.96 15.12 1.59
N GLU A 71 -4.79 15.15 2.21
CA GLU A 71 -4.11 16.38 2.60
C GLU A 71 -2.86 16.64 1.76
N GLY A 72 -2.16 15.60 1.29
CA GLY A 72 -0.99 15.76 0.42
C GLY A 72 -0.22 14.45 0.19
N PHE A 73 0.71 14.51 -0.76
CA PHE A 73 1.60 13.40 -1.13
C PHE A 73 3.06 13.82 -1.03
N ILE A 74 3.91 12.94 -0.52
CA ILE A 74 5.37 13.06 -0.51
C ILE A 74 5.93 11.92 -1.36
N ALA A 75 6.55 12.26 -2.48
CA ALA A 75 7.13 11.28 -3.38
C ALA A 75 8.63 11.16 -3.12
N ASN A 76 9.07 10.05 -2.52
CA ASN A 76 10.46 9.79 -2.17
C ASN A 76 11.06 8.65 -3.01
N LEU A 77 12.28 8.23 -2.66
CA LEU A 77 13.13 7.32 -3.43
C LEU A 77 13.72 7.98 -4.68
N ALA A 78 15.00 7.75 -4.99
CA ALA A 78 15.58 8.25 -6.24
C ALA A 78 14.81 7.71 -7.47
N PRO A 79 14.64 8.53 -8.53
CA PRO A 79 14.81 9.98 -8.61
C PRO A 79 13.56 10.74 -8.10
N ALA A 80 13.63 11.26 -6.87
CA ALA A 80 12.47 11.83 -6.17
C ALA A 80 11.78 12.98 -6.94
N ASN A 81 12.53 13.78 -7.69
CA ASN A 81 11.97 14.86 -8.50
C ASN A 81 11.04 14.35 -9.63
N LYS A 82 11.42 13.25 -10.30
CA LYS A 82 10.58 12.65 -11.35
C LYS A 82 9.34 12.00 -10.74
N ARG A 83 9.48 11.38 -9.57
CA ARG A 83 8.36 10.77 -8.84
C ARG A 83 7.36 11.82 -8.36
N ALA A 84 7.84 12.93 -7.82
CA ALA A 84 6.99 14.05 -7.42
C ALA A 84 6.27 14.68 -8.62
N HIS A 85 6.95 14.83 -9.76
CA HIS A 85 6.30 15.26 -11.00
C HIS A 85 5.25 14.26 -11.50
N PHE A 86 5.56 12.96 -11.46
CA PHE A 86 4.62 11.92 -11.85
C PHE A 86 3.38 11.92 -10.95
N ALA A 87 3.56 11.98 -9.63
CA ALA A 87 2.49 12.11 -8.66
C ALA A 87 1.60 13.33 -8.94
N ARG A 88 2.21 14.49 -9.21
CA ARG A 88 1.49 15.73 -9.55
C ARG A 88 0.63 15.54 -10.80
N LYS A 89 1.21 15.01 -11.88
CA LYS A 89 0.48 14.76 -13.13
C LYS A 89 -0.64 13.73 -12.96
N ALA A 90 -0.39 12.66 -12.22
CA ALA A 90 -1.40 11.65 -11.94
C ALA A 90 -2.58 12.23 -11.14
N LEU A 91 -2.31 13.05 -10.12
CA LEU A 91 -3.36 13.75 -9.36
C LEU A 91 -4.16 14.72 -10.23
N ASP A 92 -3.52 15.45 -11.14
CA ASP A 92 -4.23 16.36 -12.05
C ASP A 92 -5.18 15.60 -12.99
N MET A 93 -4.73 14.46 -13.53
CA MET A 93 -5.56 13.56 -14.35
C MET A 93 -6.70 12.90 -13.57
N LEU A 94 -6.58 12.85 -12.24
CA LEU A 94 -7.61 12.37 -11.31
C LEU A 94 -8.53 13.49 -10.80
N GLY A 95 -8.31 14.74 -11.22
CA GLY A 95 -9.10 15.90 -10.80
C GLY A 95 -8.83 16.34 -9.36
N LEU A 96 -7.59 16.13 -8.90
CA LEU A 96 -7.09 16.48 -7.55
C LEU A 96 -5.99 17.55 -7.65
N GLU A 97 -6.20 18.57 -8.48
CA GLU A 97 -5.24 19.66 -8.70
C GLU A 97 -4.92 20.45 -7.42
N ASP A 98 -5.81 20.42 -6.43
CA ASP A 98 -5.68 21.12 -5.16
C ASP A 98 -4.89 20.35 -4.09
N ILE A 99 -4.65 19.04 -4.28
CA ILE A 99 -3.91 18.21 -3.33
C ILE A 99 -2.41 18.39 -3.55
N PRO A 100 -1.63 18.99 -2.62
CA PRO A 100 -0.23 19.31 -2.85
C PRO A 100 0.67 18.07 -2.95
N VAL A 101 1.78 18.21 -3.68
CA VAL A 101 2.82 17.19 -3.82
C VAL A 101 4.17 17.77 -3.42
N GLY A 102 4.89 17.05 -2.56
CA GLY A 102 6.25 17.36 -2.15
C GLY A 102 7.26 16.39 -2.76
N GLN A 103 8.41 16.91 -3.16
CA GLN A 103 9.59 16.11 -3.51
C GLN A 103 10.26 15.62 -2.23
N GLY A 104 10.15 14.33 -1.94
CA GLY A 104 10.76 13.70 -0.78
C GLY A 104 12.26 13.45 -0.93
N THR A 105 12.78 12.71 0.03
CA THR A 105 14.20 12.33 0.11
C THR A 105 14.58 11.25 -0.91
N ARG A 106 15.87 10.86 -0.93
CA ARG A 106 16.35 9.71 -1.72
C ARG A 106 15.82 8.37 -1.20
N GLY A 107 15.19 8.32 -0.03
CA GLY A 107 14.68 7.10 0.59
C GLY A 107 15.76 6.12 1.07
N GLU A 108 17.04 6.45 0.91
CA GLU A 108 18.19 5.60 1.19
C GLU A 108 19.21 6.35 2.08
N PRO A 109 20.02 5.64 2.89
CA PRO A 109 21.11 6.25 3.64
C PRO A 109 22.06 7.06 2.73
N PRO A 110 22.71 8.11 3.25
CA PRO A 110 23.72 8.84 2.49
C PRO A 110 24.77 7.88 1.91
N ILE A 111 25.09 8.02 0.62
CA ILE A 111 26.17 7.23 0.01
C ILE A 111 27.48 7.80 0.57
N PRO A 112 28.38 6.98 1.14
CA PRO A 112 29.71 7.44 1.49
C PRO A 112 30.37 8.05 0.25
N LYS A 113 31.01 9.22 0.38
CA LYS A 113 31.63 9.95 -0.76
C LYS A 113 32.53 9.07 -1.64
N GLU A 114 33.17 8.09 -1.03
CA GLU A 114 34.07 7.11 -1.67
C GLU A 114 33.36 6.20 -2.69
N ASN A 115 32.03 6.09 -2.59
CA ASN A 115 31.18 5.19 -3.37
C ASN A 115 30.17 5.94 -4.25
N GLU A 116 30.21 7.27 -4.34
CA GLU A 116 29.28 8.06 -5.17
C GLU A 116 29.36 7.65 -6.64
N ASP A 117 30.56 7.44 -7.17
CA ASP A 117 30.80 7.00 -8.55
C ASP A 117 30.32 5.55 -8.81
N MET A 118 30.10 4.76 -7.76
CA MET A 118 29.64 3.37 -7.85
C MET A 118 28.12 3.23 -7.70
N TYR A 119 27.41 4.29 -7.32
CA TYR A 119 25.97 4.25 -7.19
C TYR A 119 25.32 4.09 -8.56
N LYS A 120 24.71 2.93 -8.77
CA LYS A 120 23.86 2.67 -9.92
C LYS A 120 22.42 2.83 -9.45
N PRO A 121 21.68 3.86 -9.92
CA PRO A 121 20.26 3.91 -9.62
C PRO A 121 19.58 2.63 -10.11
N PRO A 122 18.51 2.17 -9.45
CA PRO A 122 17.77 0.99 -9.86
C PRO A 122 17.45 1.02 -11.37
N ALA A 123 17.59 -0.15 -12.01
CA ALA A 123 17.76 -0.26 -13.46
C ALA A 123 16.48 -0.04 -14.30
N ALA A 124 15.32 0.19 -13.68
CA ALA A 124 14.09 0.51 -14.39
C ALA A 124 13.18 1.34 -13.48
N TYR A 125 12.71 2.46 -14.02
CA TYR A 125 11.59 3.22 -13.46
C TYR A 125 10.49 3.27 -14.50
N GLU A 126 9.27 3.36 -14.03
CA GLU A 126 8.06 3.32 -14.83
C GLU A 126 7.43 4.70 -14.82
N PHE A 127 8.01 5.54 -15.68
CA PHE A 127 7.54 6.89 -15.93
C PHE A 127 6.93 6.94 -17.33
N PRO A 128 5.60 6.76 -17.47
CA PRO A 128 4.92 6.76 -18.76
C PRO A 128 5.12 8.11 -19.45
N LYS A 129 5.70 8.11 -20.65
CA LYS A 129 6.09 9.35 -21.34
C LYS A 129 4.91 10.27 -21.59
N GLU A 130 3.76 9.68 -21.88
CA GLU A 130 2.49 10.32 -22.16
C GLU A 130 1.97 11.10 -20.95
N ILE A 131 2.33 10.69 -19.73
CA ILE A 131 1.95 11.38 -18.49
C ILE A 131 3.03 12.37 -18.07
N MET A 132 4.30 11.98 -18.19
CA MET A 132 5.42 12.81 -17.77
C MET A 132 5.56 14.08 -18.62
N GLY A 133 5.26 14.00 -19.92
CA GLY A 133 5.55 15.07 -20.86
C GLY A 133 7.06 15.28 -21.05
N GLU A 134 7.45 16.52 -21.38
CA GLU A 134 8.84 16.87 -21.67
C GLU A 134 9.62 17.39 -20.45
N GLU A 135 10.93 17.10 -20.42
CA GLU A 135 11.86 17.67 -19.45
C GLU A 135 12.32 19.09 -19.86
N PRO A 136 12.66 19.98 -18.92
CA PRO A 136 12.73 19.77 -17.48
C PRO A 136 11.36 19.86 -16.80
N TYR A 137 11.15 18.98 -15.82
CA TYR A 137 9.92 18.99 -15.03
C TYR A 137 9.87 20.18 -14.04
N PRO A 138 8.69 20.78 -13.81
CA PRO A 138 8.53 21.79 -12.77
C PRO A 138 8.95 21.27 -11.40
N ALA A 139 9.78 22.05 -10.69
CA ALA A 139 10.18 21.73 -9.34
C ALA A 139 8.94 21.69 -8.42
N GLN A 140 8.87 20.65 -7.59
CA GLN A 140 7.87 20.56 -6.52
C GLN A 140 8.46 21.13 -5.21
N THR A 141 7.61 21.52 -4.28
CA THR A 141 8.02 21.93 -2.94
C THR A 141 8.81 20.81 -2.26
N SER A 142 9.75 21.14 -1.37
CA SER A 142 10.41 20.15 -0.51
C SER A 142 9.37 19.34 0.27
N GLY A 143 9.55 18.02 0.31
CA GLY A 143 8.67 17.12 1.06
C GLY A 143 8.62 17.45 2.54
N LEU A 144 9.77 17.81 3.14
CA LEU A 144 9.84 18.22 4.53
C LEU A 144 9.08 19.53 4.80
N ASP A 145 9.23 20.52 3.91
CA ASP A 145 8.52 21.80 4.03
C ASP A 145 7.01 21.59 3.93
N LEU A 146 6.57 20.74 2.99
CA LEU A 146 5.16 20.38 2.85
C LEU A 146 4.63 19.65 4.09
N LEU A 147 5.38 18.68 4.64
CA LEU A 147 4.98 17.98 5.87
C LEU A 147 4.84 18.96 7.06
N GLN A 148 5.73 19.94 7.18
CA GLN A 148 5.63 20.99 8.19
C GLN A 148 4.38 21.86 8.00
N GLU A 149 4.07 22.25 6.76
CA GLU A 149 2.85 23.00 6.44
C GLU A 149 1.59 22.20 6.79
N LEU A 150 1.51 20.94 6.38
CA LEU A 150 0.38 20.06 6.66
C LEU A 150 0.21 19.82 8.16
N GLY A 151 1.30 19.63 8.90
CA GLY A 151 1.29 19.53 10.36
C GLY A 151 0.78 20.80 11.03
N ALA A 152 1.22 21.98 10.58
CA ALA A 152 0.74 23.27 11.09
C ALA A 152 -0.75 23.49 10.77
N ASN A 153 -1.21 23.07 9.59
CA ASN A 153 -2.62 23.12 9.20
C ASN A 153 -3.48 22.19 10.07
N ALA A 154 -3.00 20.99 10.40
CA ALA A 154 -3.67 20.07 11.32
C ALA A 154 -3.85 20.67 12.72
N VAL A 155 -2.79 21.27 13.28
CA VAL A 155 -2.85 21.98 14.57
C VAL A 155 -3.85 23.13 14.51
N LYS A 156 -3.77 23.98 13.50
CA LYS A 156 -4.66 25.15 13.33
C LYS A 156 -6.12 24.74 13.12
N GLY A 157 -6.35 23.67 12.36
CA GLY A 157 -7.66 23.13 12.04
C GLY A 157 -8.24 22.21 13.11
N GLN A 158 -7.46 21.91 14.17
CA GLN A 158 -7.85 21.02 15.27
C GLN A 158 -8.26 19.63 14.79
N TYR A 159 -7.53 19.07 13.83
CA TYR A 159 -7.68 17.70 13.35
C TYR A 159 -6.33 16.97 13.42
N LYS A 160 -6.37 15.65 13.32
CA LYS A 160 -5.15 14.82 13.28
C LYS A 160 -4.96 14.14 11.93
N LEU A 161 -3.69 13.95 11.57
CA LEU A 161 -3.26 13.31 10.35
C LEU A 161 -3.13 11.80 10.51
N THR A 162 -3.63 11.07 9.53
CA THR A 162 -3.33 9.67 9.28
C THR A 162 -2.21 9.58 8.25
N PHE A 163 -1.09 8.95 8.60
CA PHE A 163 0.00 8.76 7.66
C PHE A 163 -0.13 7.40 6.97
N LEU A 164 -0.24 7.41 5.64
CA LEU A 164 -0.11 6.23 4.81
C LEU A 164 1.32 6.15 4.27
N LEU A 165 2.05 5.12 4.69
CA LEU A 165 3.46 4.92 4.40
C LEU A 165 3.61 3.70 3.51
N ILE A 166 3.76 3.92 2.21
CA ILE A 166 3.86 2.88 1.18
C ILE A 166 5.22 2.87 0.49
N SER A 167 6.20 3.54 1.09
CA SER A 167 7.59 3.59 0.63
C SER A 167 8.58 3.70 1.79
N SER A 168 9.83 4.09 1.51
CA SER A 168 10.85 4.33 2.55
C SER A 168 10.35 5.25 3.67
N LEU A 169 10.72 4.92 4.91
CA LEU A 169 10.34 5.65 6.12
C LEU A 169 11.24 6.87 6.42
N GLN A 170 12.16 7.22 5.51
CA GLN A 170 13.10 8.32 5.71
C GLN A 170 12.39 9.67 5.93
N ASP A 171 11.48 10.06 5.05
CA ASP A 171 10.81 11.38 5.12
C ASP A 171 10.00 11.58 6.40
N ILE A 172 9.28 10.56 6.87
CA ILE A 172 8.50 10.66 8.11
C ILE A 172 9.41 10.73 9.34
N THR A 173 10.54 10.03 9.30
CA THR A 173 11.54 10.07 10.37
C THR A 173 12.28 11.41 10.39
N GLU A 174 12.65 11.95 9.23
CA GLU A 174 13.22 13.30 9.12
C GLU A 174 12.22 14.35 9.59
N PHE A 175 10.94 14.24 9.22
CA PHE A 175 9.91 15.15 9.70
C PHE A 175 9.80 15.11 11.23
N LYS A 176 9.75 13.91 11.83
CA LYS A 176 9.78 13.73 13.28
C LYS A 176 10.97 14.47 13.92
N ARG A 177 12.18 14.29 13.38
CA ARG A 177 13.42 14.91 13.89
C ARG A 177 13.42 16.44 13.78
N ASN A 178 12.70 17.00 12.79
CA ASN A 178 12.66 18.44 12.52
C ASN A 178 11.52 19.19 13.22
N LEU A 179 10.58 18.49 13.87
CA LEU A 179 9.52 19.13 14.62
C LEU A 179 10.05 19.68 15.95
N GLN A 180 9.71 20.94 16.23
CA GLN A 180 10.12 21.60 17.46
C GLN A 180 9.30 21.10 18.66
N PRO A 181 9.94 20.61 19.74
CA PRO A 181 9.23 20.18 20.94
C PRO A 181 8.52 21.37 21.60
N ASP A 182 7.27 21.16 22.02
CA ASP A 182 6.58 22.10 22.91
C ASP A 182 7.18 21.95 24.32
N PRO A 183 7.80 22.99 24.90
CA PRO A 183 8.41 22.91 26.24
C PRO A 183 7.41 22.57 27.35
N ASN A 184 6.10 22.70 27.10
CA ASN A 184 5.05 22.38 28.07
C ASN A 184 4.41 21.00 27.86
N SER A 185 4.84 20.24 26.85
CA SER A 185 4.26 18.92 26.54
C SER A 185 5.29 17.82 26.73
N GLN A 186 4.85 16.72 27.37
CA GLN A 186 5.65 15.49 27.44
C GLN A 186 5.53 14.65 26.16
N LEU A 187 4.54 14.93 25.31
CA LEU A 187 4.34 14.23 24.04
C LEU A 187 5.22 14.84 22.96
N GLN A 188 5.89 13.99 22.18
CA GLN A 188 6.61 14.47 21.01
C GLN A 188 5.65 15.15 20.02
N PRO A 189 6.07 16.22 19.32
CA PRO A 189 5.19 16.99 18.43
C PRO A 189 4.44 16.14 17.40
N LEU A 190 5.14 15.16 16.79
CA LEU A 190 4.51 14.30 15.79
C LEU A 190 3.34 13.49 16.37
N LYS A 191 3.43 13.04 17.63
CA LYS A 191 2.32 12.35 18.31
C LYS A 191 1.09 13.23 18.45
N GLN A 192 1.27 14.53 18.65
CA GLN A 192 0.16 15.46 18.87
C GLN A 192 -0.68 15.64 17.60
N ILE A 193 -0.04 15.59 16.44
CA ILE A 193 -0.69 15.74 15.13
C ILE A 193 -1.07 14.41 14.46
N THR A 194 -0.65 13.26 15.00
CA THR A 194 -0.90 11.94 14.39
C THR A 194 -2.09 11.24 15.04
N SER A 195 -3.06 10.80 14.22
CA SER A 195 -4.15 9.93 14.65
C SER A 195 -3.76 8.45 14.56
N ARG A 196 -3.22 8.04 13.41
CA ARG A 196 -2.88 6.66 13.07
C ARG A 196 -1.80 6.60 12.00
N VAL A 197 -1.05 5.51 11.97
CA VAL A 197 -0.14 5.17 10.86
C VAL A 197 -0.59 3.90 10.18
N ILE A 198 -0.58 3.88 8.86
CA ILE A 198 -0.89 2.70 8.04
C ILE A 198 0.30 2.45 7.13
N LEU A 199 0.80 1.23 7.10
CA LEU A 199 2.00 0.88 6.35
C LEU A 199 1.72 -0.23 5.35
N GLN A 200 2.32 -0.15 4.16
CA GLN A 200 2.73 -1.35 3.44
C GLN A 200 4.14 -1.71 3.89
N GLY A 201 4.29 -2.88 4.51
CA GLY A 201 5.55 -3.27 5.14
C GLY A 201 5.38 -4.48 6.04
N ALA A 202 6.22 -4.59 7.07
CA ALA A 202 6.11 -5.63 8.08
C ALA A 202 6.77 -5.20 9.40
N TYR A 203 6.15 -5.59 10.50
CA TYR A 203 6.72 -5.54 11.84
C TYR A 203 6.17 -6.73 12.65
N HIS A 204 6.82 -7.03 13.76
CA HIS A 204 6.29 -7.94 14.78
C HIS A 204 6.37 -7.30 16.17
N LEU A 205 5.64 -7.89 17.11
CA LEU A 205 5.67 -7.56 18.52
C LEU A 205 6.64 -8.51 19.23
N GLU A 206 7.68 -7.97 19.85
CA GLU A 206 8.66 -8.72 20.64
C GLU A 206 8.31 -8.59 22.13
N TYR A 207 7.95 -9.71 22.76
CA TYR A 207 7.57 -9.74 24.18
C TYR A 207 8.78 -10.09 25.05
N ASP A 208 8.97 -9.37 26.16
CA ASP A 208 10.00 -9.70 27.14
C ASP A 208 9.58 -10.92 27.97
N LEU A 209 10.17 -12.08 27.65
CA LEU A 209 9.92 -13.34 28.36
C LEU A 209 10.57 -13.40 29.75
N ILE A 210 11.44 -12.44 30.10
CA ILE A 210 12.18 -12.39 31.37
C ILE A 210 11.48 -11.48 32.39
N ALA A 211 10.48 -10.69 31.96
CA ALA A 211 9.67 -9.89 32.85
C ALA A 211 9.03 -10.77 33.94
N PRO A 212 9.04 -10.35 35.22
CA PRO A 212 8.64 -11.19 36.35
C PRO A 212 7.27 -11.82 36.12
N SER A 213 7.17 -13.08 36.57
CA SER A 213 6.13 -14.11 36.37
C SER A 213 4.66 -13.73 36.64
N THR A 214 4.35 -12.45 36.82
CA THR A 214 2.99 -11.92 36.94
C THR A 214 2.37 -11.55 35.61
N CYS A 215 3.17 -11.44 34.54
CA CYS A 215 2.64 -11.28 33.20
C CYS A 215 2.50 -12.65 32.55
N ASP A 216 1.27 -13.17 32.49
CA ASP A 216 0.96 -14.25 31.54
C ASP A 216 1.32 -13.70 30.17
N THR A 217 2.28 -14.31 29.45
CA THR A 217 2.77 -13.81 28.15
C THR A 217 1.67 -13.78 27.09
N LYS A 218 0.52 -14.40 27.37
CA LYS A 218 -0.73 -14.30 26.59
C LYS A 218 -1.62 -13.12 26.99
N HIS A 219 -1.29 -12.41 28.06
CA HIS A 219 -2.05 -11.27 28.52
C HIS A 219 -1.74 -10.05 27.63
N PRO A 220 -2.75 -9.39 27.05
CA PRO A 220 -2.57 -8.24 26.16
C PRO A 220 -1.96 -6.98 26.82
N LEU A 221 -1.55 -7.07 28.10
CA LEU A 221 -0.92 -5.99 28.86
C LEU A 221 0.59 -6.22 29.07
N CYS A 222 1.15 -7.33 28.58
CA CYS A 222 2.59 -7.51 28.64
C CYS A 222 3.28 -6.50 27.71
N PRO A 223 4.31 -5.79 28.19
CA PRO A 223 5.06 -4.87 27.35
C PRO A 223 5.62 -5.63 26.14
N ALA A 224 5.23 -5.20 24.95
CA ALA A 224 5.75 -5.72 23.70
C ALA A 224 6.43 -4.56 22.96
N ALA A 225 7.65 -4.78 22.49
CA ALA A 225 8.36 -3.82 21.67
C ALA A 225 7.99 -4.02 20.19
N LEU A 226 7.63 -2.94 19.50
CA LEU A 226 7.41 -2.98 18.05
C LEU A 226 8.75 -3.07 17.32
N LYS A 227 8.96 -4.13 16.53
CA LYS A 227 10.19 -4.35 15.76
C LYS A 227 9.90 -4.43 14.26
N PRO A 228 10.57 -3.62 13.42
CA PRO A 228 10.44 -3.77 11.97
C PRO A 228 10.98 -5.13 11.52
N GLU A 229 10.46 -5.62 10.39
CA GLU A 229 11.04 -6.77 9.69
C GLU A 229 11.75 -6.34 8.41
N HIS A 230 12.69 -7.14 7.93
CA HIS A 230 13.39 -6.93 6.66
C HIS A 230 12.45 -7.16 5.47
N VAL A 231 11.89 -6.08 4.97
CA VAL A 231 11.03 -6.01 3.78
C VAL A 231 11.37 -4.75 2.99
N ALA A 232 11.03 -4.73 1.70
CA ALA A 232 11.45 -3.69 0.75
C ALA A 232 11.38 -2.25 1.29
N ASN A 233 10.23 -1.83 1.84
CA ASN A 233 10.04 -0.46 2.33
C ASN A 233 10.85 -0.13 3.59
N ASN A 234 11.07 -1.10 4.47
CA ASN A 234 11.92 -0.92 5.65
C ASN A 234 13.41 -0.97 5.26
N ASP A 235 13.79 -1.85 4.34
CA ASP A 235 15.16 -2.10 3.94
C ASP A 235 15.79 -0.95 3.15
N TRP A 236 14.98 -0.12 2.50
CA TRP A 236 15.45 1.09 1.83
C TRP A 236 16.30 1.97 2.76
N ASN A 237 15.85 2.13 4.01
CA ASN A 237 16.61 2.78 5.06
C ASN A 237 16.29 2.15 6.42
N TRP A 238 16.98 1.04 6.69
CA TRP A 238 16.76 0.23 7.89
C TRP A 238 16.83 1.03 9.20
N HIS A 239 17.77 1.98 9.29
CA HIS A 239 17.95 2.78 10.50
C HIS A 239 16.74 3.69 10.78
N ASP A 240 16.23 4.36 9.75
CA ASP A 240 15.03 5.18 9.88
C ASP A 240 13.79 4.31 10.14
N ALA A 241 13.74 3.09 9.61
CA ALA A 241 12.67 2.14 9.90
C ALA A 241 12.68 1.69 11.37
N GLU A 242 13.84 1.31 11.93
CA GLU A 242 13.99 0.99 13.36
C GLU A 242 13.59 2.16 14.25
N GLU A 243 14.09 3.35 13.94
CA GLU A 243 13.79 4.56 14.71
C GLU A 243 12.30 4.89 14.69
N PHE A 244 11.64 4.78 13.53
CA PHE A 244 10.24 5.14 13.40
C PHE A 244 9.32 4.13 14.08
N HIS A 245 9.56 2.83 13.93
CA HIS A 245 8.77 1.80 14.61
C HIS A 245 8.89 1.91 16.13
N ALA A 246 10.12 2.12 16.65
CA ALA A 246 10.33 2.37 18.07
C ALA A 246 9.56 3.61 18.55
N PHE A 247 9.49 4.67 17.73
CA PHE A 247 8.71 5.86 18.05
C PHE A 247 7.21 5.60 18.13
N LEU A 248 6.64 4.79 17.22
CA LEU A 248 5.21 4.45 17.24
C LEU A 248 4.82 3.80 18.57
N ASP A 249 5.62 2.82 19.00
CA ASP A 249 5.43 2.09 20.25
C ASP A 249 5.59 3.02 21.46
N GLN A 250 6.72 3.71 21.56
CA GLN A 250 7.03 4.62 22.68
C GLN A 250 6.01 5.76 22.86
N GLN A 251 5.37 6.20 21.78
CA GLN A 251 4.37 7.27 21.81
C GLN A 251 2.93 6.76 21.76
N ASN A 252 2.72 5.45 21.86
CA ASN A 252 1.40 4.81 21.78
C ASN A 252 0.61 5.27 20.55
N ILE A 253 1.24 5.33 19.37
CA ILE A 253 0.59 5.70 18.11
C ILE A 253 -0.02 4.45 17.48
N PRO A 254 -1.34 4.40 17.27
CA PRO A 254 -1.96 3.26 16.63
C PRO A 254 -1.39 3.03 15.25
N SER A 255 -1.11 1.77 14.90
CA SER A 255 -0.63 1.42 13.58
C SER A 255 -1.29 0.17 13.00
N VAL A 256 -1.39 0.14 11.68
CA VAL A 256 -1.81 -1.05 10.93
C VAL A 256 -0.79 -1.31 9.83
N VAL A 257 -0.21 -2.50 9.80
CA VAL A 257 0.69 -2.92 8.71
C VAL A 257 0.00 -3.93 7.82
N TYR A 258 0.07 -3.70 6.51
CA TYR A 258 -0.35 -4.63 5.47
C TYR A 258 0.89 -5.31 4.91
N THR A 259 1.02 -6.61 5.17
CA THR A 259 2.17 -7.39 4.72
C THR A 259 2.01 -7.87 3.29
N ARG A 260 3.10 -8.36 2.70
CA ARG A 260 3.08 -9.03 1.39
C ARG A 260 2.08 -10.20 1.32
N ASN A 261 1.85 -10.89 2.44
CA ASN A 261 0.98 -12.06 2.47
C ASN A 261 -0.48 -11.66 2.27
N ALA A 262 -0.91 -10.52 2.80
CA ALA A 262 -2.26 -10.00 2.56
C ALA A 262 -2.53 -9.78 1.06
N ALA A 263 -1.53 -9.25 0.34
CA ALA A 263 -1.64 -9.00 -1.10
C ALA A 263 -1.61 -10.31 -1.91
N PHE A 264 -0.79 -11.29 -1.53
CA PHE A 264 -0.76 -12.60 -2.20
C PHE A 264 -2.06 -13.38 -2.09
N GLU A 265 -2.82 -13.17 -1.01
CA GLU A 265 -4.15 -13.77 -0.85
C GLU A 265 -5.24 -13.06 -1.66
N THR A 266 -4.99 -11.81 -2.06
CA THR A 266 -5.95 -10.91 -2.70
C THR A 266 -5.57 -10.51 -4.12
N PRO A 267 -5.05 -11.42 -4.97
CA PRO A 267 -4.66 -11.03 -6.32
C PRO A 267 -5.89 -10.53 -7.09
N LEU A 268 -5.73 -9.38 -7.75
CA LEU A 268 -6.75 -8.84 -8.63
C LEU A 268 -6.91 -9.75 -9.85
N THR A 269 -8.03 -9.57 -10.53
CA THR A 269 -8.30 -10.24 -11.78
C THR A 269 -7.28 -9.77 -12.81
N TYR A 270 -6.63 -10.71 -13.48
CA TYR A 270 -5.62 -10.47 -14.51
C TYR A 270 -6.07 -9.50 -15.64
N THR A 271 -7.38 -9.33 -15.83
CA THR A 271 -7.95 -8.38 -16.81
C THR A 271 -8.17 -6.96 -16.29
N ILE A 272 -7.89 -6.67 -15.02
CA ILE A 272 -8.30 -5.39 -14.41
C ILE A 272 -7.66 -4.19 -15.11
N PHE A 273 -6.33 -4.21 -15.34
CA PHE A 273 -5.66 -3.09 -16.01
C PHE A 273 -6.07 -2.97 -17.48
N LYS A 274 -6.32 -4.09 -18.18
CA LYS A 274 -6.91 -4.08 -19.52
C LYS A 274 -8.29 -3.41 -19.55
N LYS A 275 -9.15 -3.69 -18.55
CA LYS A 275 -10.47 -3.05 -18.40
C LYS A 275 -10.35 -1.57 -18.06
N MET A 276 -9.39 -1.21 -17.21
CA MET A 276 -9.09 0.18 -16.86
C MET A 276 -8.61 0.96 -18.09
N ALA A 277 -7.68 0.41 -18.88
CA ALA A 277 -7.25 0.98 -20.15
C ALA A 277 -8.41 1.14 -21.15
N ALA A 278 -9.33 0.18 -21.19
CA ALA A 278 -10.51 0.25 -22.07
C ALA A 278 -11.50 1.40 -21.72
N THR A 279 -11.35 2.04 -20.55
CA THR A 279 -12.09 3.28 -20.24
C THR A 279 -11.60 4.48 -21.05
N GLY A 280 -10.41 4.39 -21.66
CA GLY A 280 -9.74 5.48 -22.35
C GLY A 280 -9.04 6.48 -21.43
N GLN A 281 -9.12 6.29 -20.10
CA GLN A 281 -8.45 7.15 -19.14
C GLN A 281 -6.94 6.86 -19.13
N GLY A 282 -6.11 7.91 -19.23
CA GLY A 282 -4.67 7.77 -19.49
C GLY A 282 -3.86 7.06 -18.40
N LEU A 283 -4.25 7.14 -17.12
CA LEU A 283 -3.64 6.34 -16.04
C LEU A 283 -4.03 4.86 -16.14
N GLY A 284 -5.25 4.55 -16.58
CA GLY A 284 -5.67 3.18 -16.87
C GLY A 284 -4.86 2.55 -18.00
N VAL A 285 -4.59 3.34 -19.05
CA VAL A 285 -3.69 2.94 -20.16
C VAL A 285 -2.26 2.73 -19.64
N ALA A 286 -1.73 3.69 -18.88
CA ALA A 286 -0.39 3.59 -18.31
C ALA A 286 -0.18 2.37 -17.41
N LEU A 287 -1.13 2.05 -16.53
CA LEU A 287 -1.05 0.84 -15.69
C LEU A 287 -0.97 -0.43 -16.52
N TYR A 288 -1.71 -0.51 -17.62
CA TYR A 288 -1.66 -1.65 -18.54
C TYR A 288 -0.34 -1.71 -19.31
N ASP A 289 0.16 -0.58 -19.79
CA ASP A 289 1.42 -0.49 -20.54
C ASP A 289 2.64 -0.74 -19.66
N ILE A 290 2.51 -0.53 -18.35
CA ILE A 290 3.49 -0.90 -17.34
C ILE A 290 3.45 -2.42 -17.08
N GLU A 291 2.29 -2.96 -16.70
CA GLU A 291 2.16 -4.34 -16.21
C GLU A 291 2.42 -5.38 -17.31
N LYS A 292 1.93 -5.11 -18.52
CA LYS A 292 2.03 -6.03 -19.66
C LYS A 292 3.47 -6.46 -19.97
N PRO A 293 4.41 -5.55 -20.26
CA PRO A 293 5.78 -5.95 -20.59
C PRO A 293 6.50 -6.61 -19.42
N GLN A 294 6.22 -6.22 -18.17
CA GLN A 294 6.80 -6.89 -17.00
C GLN A 294 6.41 -8.37 -16.93
N ASN A 295 5.11 -8.67 -17.08
CA ASN A 295 4.62 -10.03 -16.98
C ASN A 295 5.09 -10.91 -18.16
N LEU A 296 5.17 -10.34 -19.36
CA LEU A 296 5.78 -11.03 -20.51
C LEU A 296 7.27 -11.32 -20.27
N ALA A 297 8.04 -10.33 -19.82
CA ALA A 297 9.47 -10.50 -19.57
C ALA A 297 9.74 -11.52 -18.46
N PHE A 298 8.97 -11.48 -17.37
CA PHE A 298 9.10 -12.45 -16.27
C PHE A 298 8.76 -13.85 -16.79
N TYR A 299 7.65 -14.04 -17.48
CA TYR A 299 7.28 -15.36 -17.99
C TYR A 299 8.32 -15.91 -18.98
N ALA A 300 8.80 -15.09 -19.92
CA ALA A 300 9.86 -15.47 -20.84
C ALA A 300 11.16 -15.85 -20.11
N GLY A 301 11.54 -15.08 -19.07
CA GLY A 301 12.68 -15.39 -18.21
C GLY A 301 12.49 -16.65 -17.37
N ALA A 302 11.26 -16.99 -16.97
CA ALA A 302 10.95 -18.25 -16.29
C ALA A 302 11.05 -19.46 -17.23
N CYS A 303 10.78 -19.26 -18.52
CA CYS A 303 10.87 -20.29 -19.56
C CYS A 303 12.29 -20.48 -20.12
N SER A 304 13.24 -19.60 -19.79
CA SER A 304 14.61 -19.71 -20.32
C SER A 304 15.36 -20.91 -19.71
N THR A 305 16.41 -21.38 -20.39
CA THR A 305 17.27 -22.46 -19.88
C THR A 305 18.73 -21.99 -19.80
N PRO A 306 19.29 -21.75 -18.60
CA PRO A 306 18.62 -21.81 -17.30
C PRO A 306 17.58 -20.67 -17.13
N PRO A 307 16.63 -20.78 -16.18
CA PRO A 307 15.73 -19.67 -15.85
C PRO A 307 16.52 -18.42 -15.46
N ALA A 308 16.03 -17.24 -15.86
CA ALA A 308 16.67 -15.96 -15.57
C ALA A 308 16.88 -15.72 -14.06
N HIS A 309 16.00 -16.30 -13.23
CA HIS A 309 16.12 -16.32 -11.78
C HIS A 309 16.14 -17.77 -11.25
N PRO A 310 17.19 -18.17 -10.51
CA PRO A 310 17.27 -19.52 -9.94
C PRO A 310 16.04 -19.89 -9.11
N GLY A 311 15.47 -21.07 -9.37
CA GLY A 311 14.28 -21.57 -8.67
C GLY A 311 12.95 -20.93 -9.09
N ARG A 312 12.95 -20.06 -10.11
CA ARG A 312 11.74 -19.44 -10.69
C ARG A 312 11.57 -19.87 -12.15
N ASP A 313 11.43 -21.17 -12.36
CA ASP A 313 11.16 -21.76 -13.67
C ASP A 313 9.70 -21.56 -14.11
N GLN A 314 9.35 -22.08 -15.30
CA GLN A 314 8.01 -21.97 -15.87
C GLN A 314 6.94 -22.56 -14.93
N GLU A 315 7.22 -23.69 -14.28
CA GLU A 315 6.28 -24.34 -13.37
C GLU A 315 6.04 -23.50 -12.11
N TRP A 316 7.10 -22.94 -11.54
CA TRP A 316 7.00 -21.99 -10.44
C TRP A 316 6.14 -20.78 -10.84
N PHE A 317 6.35 -20.22 -12.03
CA PHE A 317 5.57 -19.07 -12.50
C PHE A 317 4.08 -19.42 -12.62
N LEU A 318 3.76 -20.52 -13.31
CA LEU A 318 2.36 -20.92 -13.54
C LEU A 318 1.64 -21.17 -12.21
N THR A 319 2.31 -21.76 -11.23
CA THR A 319 1.76 -22.00 -9.88
C THR A 319 1.57 -20.73 -9.06
N ASN A 320 2.58 -19.86 -9.01
CA ASN A 320 2.64 -18.77 -8.03
C ASN A 320 2.21 -17.42 -8.58
N ARG A 321 2.43 -17.16 -9.87
CA ARG A 321 2.20 -15.87 -10.53
C ARG A 321 1.05 -15.88 -11.52
N SER A 322 0.40 -17.03 -11.72
CA SER A 322 -0.73 -17.13 -12.63
C SER A 322 -1.93 -17.87 -12.04
N THR A 323 -3.06 -17.78 -12.72
CA THR A 323 -4.29 -18.57 -12.52
C THR A 323 -4.40 -19.71 -13.53
N PHE A 324 -3.33 -20.04 -14.27
CA PHE A 324 -3.36 -21.03 -15.35
C PHE A 324 -3.94 -22.37 -14.88
N TYR A 325 -3.45 -22.88 -13.75
CA TYR A 325 -3.89 -24.15 -13.16
C TYR A 325 -5.23 -24.09 -12.43
N GLU A 326 -5.89 -22.94 -12.34
CA GLU A 326 -7.29 -22.88 -11.88
C GLU A 326 -8.24 -23.48 -12.93
N ASN A 327 -7.86 -23.41 -14.21
CA ASN A 327 -8.66 -23.90 -15.34
C ASN A 327 -7.98 -25.01 -16.16
N HIS A 328 -6.74 -25.38 -15.82
CA HIS A 328 -5.96 -26.40 -16.52
C HIS A 328 -5.39 -27.44 -15.55
N PRO A 329 -5.30 -28.72 -15.94
CA PRO A 329 -4.66 -29.75 -15.11
C PRO A 329 -3.18 -29.48 -14.86
N LEU A 330 -2.66 -29.87 -13.68
CA LEU A 330 -1.22 -29.77 -13.35
C LEU A 330 -0.32 -30.59 -14.29
N ASN A 331 -0.85 -31.63 -14.93
CA ASN A 331 -0.14 -32.45 -15.90
C ASN A 331 -0.34 -32.00 -17.36
N THR A 332 -0.64 -30.70 -17.57
CA THR A 332 -0.78 -30.13 -18.92
C THR A 332 0.51 -30.34 -19.72
N PRO A 333 0.44 -30.93 -20.93
CA PRO A 333 1.63 -31.23 -21.71
C PRO A 333 2.33 -29.92 -22.15
N PRO A 334 3.67 -29.91 -22.31
CA PRO A 334 4.42 -28.71 -22.66
C PRO A 334 3.89 -27.95 -23.89
N GLY A 335 3.38 -28.66 -24.90
CA GLY A 335 2.81 -28.05 -26.11
C GLY A 335 1.45 -27.35 -25.92
N ALA A 336 0.85 -27.46 -24.73
CA ALA A 336 -0.38 -26.77 -24.36
C ALA A 336 -0.14 -25.64 -23.33
N LEU A 337 1.12 -25.42 -22.92
CA LEU A 337 1.48 -24.28 -22.09
C LEU A 337 1.53 -23.00 -22.96
N PRO A 338 1.28 -21.82 -22.39
CA PRO A 338 1.39 -20.57 -23.11
C PRO A 338 2.79 -20.39 -23.73
N ASP A 339 2.85 -19.97 -25.00
CA ASP A 339 4.12 -19.68 -25.66
C ASP A 339 4.74 -18.41 -25.02
N PRO A 340 5.98 -18.48 -24.49
CA PRO A 340 6.65 -17.35 -23.85
C PRO A 340 6.89 -16.15 -24.77
N ASN A 341 6.75 -16.32 -26.09
CA ASN A 341 6.90 -15.25 -27.08
C ASN A 341 5.56 -14.60 -27.48
N THR A 342 4.46 -14.96 -26.81
CA THR A 342 3.12 -14.48 -27.12
C THR A 342 2.43 -13.86 -25.91
N GLU A 343 1.35 -13.13 -26.16
CA GLU A 343 0.53 -12.52 -25.10
C GLU A 343 -0.41 -13.50 -24.40
N ALA A 344 -0.41 -14.78 -24.78
CA ALA A 344 -1.35 -15.77 -24.25
C ALA A 344 -1.26 -15.94 -22.72
N ILE A 345 -0.09 -15.71 -22.12
CA ILE A 345 0.10 -15.81 -20.67
C ILE A 345 -0.59 -14.68 -19.89
N LEU A 346 -0.79 -13.51 -20.50
CA LEU A 346 -1.35 -12.33 -19.83
C LEU A 346 -2.78 -12.58 -19.33
N ASP A 347 -3.54 -13.44 -20.00
CA ASP A 347 -4.88 -13.84 -19.58
C ASP A 347 -4.88 -14.77 -18.34
N TYR A 348 -3.71 -14.99 -17.73
CA TYR A 348 -3.58 -15.77 -16.50
C TYR A 348 -2.75 -15.05 -15.43
N CYS A 349 -2.03 -13.97 -15.74
CA CYS A 349 -1.11 -13.32 -14.81
C CYS A 349 -1.84 -12.66 -13.63
N LYS A 350 -1.49 -13.08 -12.40
CA LYS A 350 -2.03 -12.45 -11.20
C LYS A 350 -1.47 -11.03 -11.06
N VAL A 351 -2.37 -10.07 -10.87
CA VAL A 351 -2.01 -8.69 -10.50
C VAL A 351 -2.03 -8.60 -8.98
N VAL A 352 -0.88 -8.40 -8.37
CA VAL A 352 -0.72 -8.24 -6.91
C VAL A 352 -0.41 -6.78 -6.66
N VAL A 353 -1.23 -6.11 -5.84
CA VAL A 353 -1.14 -4.66 -5.56
C VAL A 353 -0.99 -4.43 -4.07
N TYR A 354 0.25 -4.34 -3.57
CA TYR A 354 0.49 -4.27 -2.13
C TYR A 354 -0.07 -2.99 -1.51
N ASP A 355 0.20 -1.86 -2.15
CA ASP A 355 -0.12 -0.54 -1.60
C ASP A 355 -1.61 -0.21 -1.67
N ALA A 356 -2.33 -0.80 -2.62
CA ALA A 356 -3.78 -0.63 -2.75
C ALA A 356 -4.54 -1.16 -1.53
N LEU A 357 -4.05 -2.22 -0.89
CA LEU A 357 -4.63 -2.73 0.35
C LEU A 357 -4.42 -1.75 1.51
N ALA A 358 -3.19 -1.22 1.65
CA ALA A 358 -2.87 -0.23 2.66
C ALA A 358 -3.67 1.07 2.46
N ALA A 359 -3.81 1.51 1.20
CA ALA A 359 -4.64 2.64 0.80
C ALA A 359 -6.11 2.42 1.18
N LEU A 360 -6.69 1.26 0.87
CA LEU A 360 -8.05 0.94 1.33
C LEU A 360 -8.15 0.96 2.86
N GLY A 361 -7.11 0.49 3.54
CA GLY A 361 -6.99 0.56 5.00
C GLY A 361 -7.15 1.95 5.60
N THR A 362 -6.98 3.02 4.81
CA THR A 362 -7.17 4.41 5.29
C THR A 362 -8.63 4.81 5.47
N SER A 363 -9.60 4.05 4.95
CA SER A 363 -11.02 4.42 4.94
C SER A 363 -11.68 4.52 6.31
N GLY A 364 -11.02 3.99 7.35
CA GLY A 364 -11.57 3.83 8.70
C GLY A 364 -12.20 2.46 8.90
N ASP A 365 -12.19 1.99 10.15
CA ASP A 365 -12.61 0.63 10.51
C ASP A 365 -14.12 0.42 10.28
N ASP A 366 -14.94 1.47 10.34
CA ASP A 366 -16.37 1.43 10.04
C ASP A 366 -16.65 1.00 8.59
N ILE A 367 -15.87 1.51 7.64
CA ILE A 367 -15.98 1.15 6.22
C ILE A 367 -15.40 -0.25 5.98
N LEU A 368 -14.26 -0.58 6.58
CA LEU A 368 -13.65 -1.91 6.44
C LEU A 368 -14.55 -3.02 6.99
N ASP A 369 -15.20 -2.78 8.14
CA ASP A 369 -16.18 -3.68 8.75
C ASP A 369 -17.44 -3.81 7.88
N ALA A 370 -17.99 -2.68 7.39
CA ALA A 370 -19.19 -2.69 6.54
C ALA A 370 -18.98 -3.46 5.22
N LEU A 371 -17.78 -3.35 4.64
CA LEU A 371 -17.41 -4.08 3.43
C LEU A 371 -17.01 -5.54 3.68
N ASP A 372 -16.88 -5.95 4.94
CA ASP A 372 -16.44 -7.28 5.36
C ASP A 372 -15.12 -7.68 4.66
N VAL A 373 -14.16 -6.75 4.58
CA VAL A 373 -12.87 -6.98 3.90
C VAL A 373 -11.78 -7.47 4.83
N LEU A 374 -11.95 -7.25 6.14
CA LEU A 374 -11.02 -7.71 7.17
C LEU A 374 -11.75 -8.47 8.27
N LYS A 375 -11.11 -9.51 8.79
CA LYS A 375 -11.56 -10.20 10.01
C LYS A 375 -11.14 -9.40 11.24
N LYS A 376 -12.00 -9.40 12.25
CA LYS A 376 -11.66 -8.79 13.55
C LYS A 376 -10.50 -9.56 14.20
N PRO A 377 -9.43 -8.87 14.62
CA PRO A 377 -8.36 -9.47 15.40
C PRO A 377 -8.89 -10.17 16.65
N ARG A 378 -8.31 -11.32 17.01
CA ARG A 378 -8.52 -11.93 18.33
C ARG A 378 -7.34 -11.56 19.22
N TYR A 379 -7.38 -10.37 19.81
CA TYR A 379 -6.26 -9.82 20.58
C TYR A 379 -5.82 -10.70 21.76
N ASP A 380 -6.74 -11.47 22.33
CA ASP A 380 -6.44 -12.38 23.45
C ASP A 380 -5.78 -13.71 23.01
N GLU A 381 -5.80 -14.03 21.70
CA GLU A 381 -5.35 -15.33 21.18
C GLU A 381 -4.18 -15.21 20.20
N GLU A 382 -3.96 -14.04 19.61
CA GLU A 382 -3.04 -13.82 18.50
C GLU A 382 -1.96 -12.80 18.91
N LEU A 383 -0.80 -13.31 19.34
CA LEU A 383 0.37 -12.50 19.78
C LEU A 383 1.01 -11.61 18.68
N VAL A 384 0.50 -11.69 17.46
CA VAL A 384 1.01 -10.92 16.32
C VAL A 384 0.44 -9.51 16.26
N HIS A 385 -0.61 -9.21 17.04
CA HIS A 385 -1.15 -7.87 17.20
C HIS A 385 -1.52 -7.59 18.65
N ASN A 386 -1.71 -6.31 18.96
CA ASN A 386 -2.36 -5.85 20.18
C ASN A 386 -3.38 -4.75 19.82
N GLU A 387 -4.08 -4.20 20.80
CA GLU A 387 -5.09 -3.16 20.55
C GLU A 387 -4.53 -1.90 19.86
N LEU A 388 -3.21 -1.67 19.97
CA LEU A 388 -2.52 -0.52 19.39
C LEU A 388 -1.98 -0.80 17.97
N HIS A 389 -1.43 -1.98 17.75
CA HIS A 389 -0.69 -2.37 16.55
C HIS A 389 -1.31 -3.61 15.91
N ARG A 390 -1.87 -3.45 14.72
CA ARG A 390 -2.52 -4.52 13.95
C ARG A 390 -1.65 -5.00 12.79
N VAL A 391 -1.58 -6.32 12.58
CA VAL A 391 -0.91 -6.93 11.43
C VAL A 391 -1.94 -7.57 10.49
N VAL A 392 -1.95 -7.13 9.23
CA VAL A 392 -2.81 -7.66 8.18
C VAL A 392 -1.99 -8.55 7.24
N GLY A 393 -2.41 -9.82 7.09
CA GLY A 393 -1.64 -10.84 6.35
C GLY A 393 -0.60 -11.56 7.21
N ILE A 394 -1.04 -12.32 8.21
CA ILE A 394 -0.13 -13.00 9.14
C ILE A 394 0.53 -14.20 8.44
N ASP A 395 1.85 -14.35 8.53
CA ASP A 395 2.50 -15.57 8.06
C ASP A 395 2.14 -16.75 8.97
N SER A 396 1.62 -17.83 8.38
CA SER A 396 1.31 -19.07 9.10
C SER A 396 2.49 -19.68 9.86
N VAL A 397 3.74 -19.37 9.47
CA VAL A 397 4.95 -19.81 10.17
C VAL A 397 5.21 -19.00 11.44
N LEU A 398 4.88 -17.71 11.46
CA LEU A 398 4.99 -16.87 12.66
C LEU A 398 3.99 -17.29 13.73
N CYS A 399 2.78 -17.73 13.34
CA CYS A 399 1.82 -18.33 14.28
C CYS A 399 2.37 -19.57 15.01
N ARG A 400 3.29 -20.34 14.39
CA ARG A 400 3.85 -21.56 15.01
C ARG A 400 4.98 -21.25 15.98
N LYS A 401 5.79 -20.21 15.75
CA LYS A 401 6.88 -19.84 16.68
C LYS A 401 6.35 -19.32 18.02
N GLY A 402 5.14 -18.76 18.08
CA GLY A 402 4.49 -18.39 19.35
C GLY A 402 3.82 -19.57 20.09
N ALA A 403 3.65 -20.72 19.42
CA ALA A 403 2.93 -21.88 19.97
C ALA A 403 3.82 -23.11 20.23
N ASP A 404 4.90 -23.28 19.48
CA ASP A 404 5.77 -24.46 19.49
C ASP A 404 7.23 -24.11 19.84
N GLU A 405 7.49 -23.78 21.10
CA GLU A 405 8.78 -24.12 21.75
C GLU A 405 8.72 -25.52 22.40
N GLY A 406 7.93 -26.45 21.83
CA GLY A 406 7.62 -27.74 22.44
C GLY A 406 7.64 -29.01 21.58
N ASN A 407 7.61 -28.95 20.24
CA ASN A 407 7.81 -30.15 19.40
C ASN A 407 7.96 -29.84 17.90
N PRO A 408 9.02 -30.32 17.22
CA PRO A 408 9.13 -30.21 15.78
C PRO A 408 8.42 -31.40 15.10
N SER A 409 7.31 -31.16 14.41
CA SER A 409 6.80 -32.14 13.42
C SER A 409 6.68 -31.53 12.03
N VAL A 410 7.35 -32.22 11.11
CA VAL A 410 7.43 -31.98 9.66
C VAL A 410 6.15 -32.54 9.03
N ASN A 411 5.40 -31.70 8.30
CA ASN A 411 4.83 -32.06 7.00
C ASN A 411 4.25 -30.82 6.30
N GLY A 412 4.72 -30.62 5.06
CA GLY A 412 4.35 -29.52 4.16
C GLY A 412 2.97 -29.70 3.55
N GLN A 413 1.93 -29.29 4.28
CA GLN A 413 0.70 -28.81 3.68
C GLN A 413 0.72 -27.29 3.75
N SER A 414 0.40 -26.64 2.63
CA SER A 414 0.22 -25.19 2.57
C SER A 414 -0.81 -24.79 3.63
N SER A 415 -0.34 -24.37 4.80
CA SER A 415 -1.21 -23.84 5.83
C SER A 415 -1.79 -22.58 5.25
N THR A 416 -3.09 -22.62 4.94
CA THR A 416 -3.90 -21.43 4.75
C THR A 416 -3.54 -20.49 5.89
N SER A 417 -2.85 -19.39 5.58
CA SER A 417 -2.64 -18.34 6.57
C SER A 417 -4.00 -18.04 7.19
N SER A 418 -4.02 -17.82 8.51
CA SER A 418 -5.19 -17.26 9.18
C SER A 418 -5.33 -15.82 8.69
N ALA A 419 -5.75 -15.68 7.44
CA ALA A 419 -5.87 -14.44 6.73
C ALA A 419 -6.76 -13.54 7.57
N SER A 420 -6.19 -12.43 8.05
CA SER A 420 -6.95 -11.34 8.66
C SER A 420 -7.72 -10.53 7.60
N THR A 421 -7.66 -10.94 6.34
CA THR A 421 -8.46 -10.45 5.22
C THR A 421 -9.62 -11.41 4.90
N ASN A 422 -10.67 -10.89 4.26
CA ASN A 422 -11.63 -11.66 3.47
C ASN A 422 -11.23 -11.48 2.00
N PRO A 423 -10.45 -12.42 1.41
CA PRO A 423 -9.70 -12.07 0.22
C PRO A 423 -10.58 -11.78 -1.00
N ARG A 424 -11.69 -12.52 -1.14
CA ARG A 424 -12.66 -12.32 -2.22
C ARG A 424 -13.33 -10.94 -2.13
N LYS A 425 -13.75 -10.54 -0.93
CA LYS A 425 -14.37 -9.21 -0.71
C LYS A 425 -13.36 -8.10 -0.95
N MET A 426 -12.16 -8.22 -0.38
CA MET A 426 -11.06 -7.27 -0.55
C MET A 426 -10.78 -7.03 -2.04
N LYS A 427 -10.58 -8.11 -2.81
CA LYS A 427 -10.40 -8.06 -4.25
C LYS A 427 -11.51 -7.30 -4.97
N HIS A 428 -12.78 -7.68 -4.73
CA HIS A 428 -13.92 -7.05 -5.39
C HIS A 428 -14.04 -5.56 -5.05
N VAL A 429 -13.75 -5.17 -3.81
CA VAL A 429 -13.75 -3.76 -3.38
C VAL A 429 -12.68 -2.97 -4.12
N ILE A 430 -11.44 -3.45 -4.15
CA ILE A 430 -10.34 -2.79 -4.85
C ILE A 430 -10.68 -2.61 -6.33
N GLU A 431 -11.10 -3.69 -7.03
CA GLU A 431 -11.47 -3.61 -8.45
C GLU A 431 -12.64 -2.64 -8.72
N SER A 432 -13.62 -2.58 -7.82
CA SER A 432 -14.77 -1.67 -7.94
C SER A 432 -14.34 -0.21 -7.81
N LEU A 433 -13.50 0.09 -6.81
CA LEU A 433 -12.99 1.44 -6.58
C LEU A 433 -12.09 1.89 -7.73
N LEU A 434 -11.18 1.02 -8.23
CA LEU A 434 -10.35 1.33 -9.39
C LEU A 434 -11.17 1.66 -10.63
N MET A 435 -12.13 0.80 -10.99
CA MET A 435 -12.96 1.03 -12.17
C MET A 435 -13.81 2.29 -12.03
N GLY A 436 -14.45 2.49 -10.89
CA GLY A 436 -15.30 3.66 -10.70
C GLY A 436 -14.51 4.97 -10.65
N ALA A 437 -13.30 4.96 -10.10
CA ALA A 437 -12.41 6.13 -10.10
C ALA A 437 -12.10 6.62 -11.52
N LEU A 438 -11.79 5.71 -12.44
CA LEU A 438 -11.47 6.04 -13.82
C LEU A 438 -12.71 6.42 -14.64
N LEU A 439 -13.83 5.74 -14.44
CA LEU A 439 -15.10 6.07 -15.09
C LEU A 439 -15.62 7.46 -14.69
N ASP A 440 -15.42 7.86 -13.43
CA ASP A 440 -15.73 9.20 -12.92
C ASP A 440 -14.81 10.28 -13.50
N SER A 441 -13.56 9.92 -13.84
CA SER A 441 -12.55 10.84 -14.38
C SER A 441 -12.61 10.99 -15.92
N GLY A 442 -13.40 10.15 -16.62
CA GLY A 442 -13.41 9.98 -18.08
C GLY A 442 -13.82 11.18 -18.96
N GLY A 443 -13.92 12.39 -18.40
CA GLY A 443 -14.22 13.62 -19.14
C GLY A 443 -13.00 14.50 -19.47
N LYS A 444 -11.85 14.30 -18.81
CA LYS A 444 -10.62 15.06 -19.09
C LYS A 444 -9.70 14.24 -20.00
N MET A 445 -9.94 14.31 -21.31
CA MET A 445 -8.95 13.82 -22.29
C MET A 445 -7.70 14.70 -22.20
N ILE A 446 -6.52 14.10 -22.40
CA ILE A 446 -5.26 14.86 -22.52
C ILE A 446 -5.42 15.75 -23.76
N GLU A 447 -5.68 17.04 -23.56
CA GLU A 447 -5.50 18.03 -24.62
C GLU A 447 -3.99 18.14 -24.84
N ASN A 448 -3.54 17.62 -25.99
CA ASN A 448 -2.14 17.67 -26.43
C ASN A 448 -1.68 19.11 -26.71
#